data_AF-A0A513ZRY7-F1
#
_entry.id   AF-A0A513ZRY7-F1
#
_cell.length_a   1.000
_cell.length_b   1.000
_cell.length_c   1.000
_cell.angle_alpha   90.00
_cell.angle_beta   90.00
_cell.angle_gamma   90.00
#
_symmetry.space_group_name_H-M   'P 1'
#
loop_
_entity.id
_entity.type
_entity.pdbx_description
1 polymer ?
#
loop_
_entity_poly.entity_id
_entity_poly.type
_entity_poly.pdbx_seq_one_letter_code
_entity_poly.pdbx_strand_id
1 'polypeptide(L)'
;QMLDLITTHEGEQDLSKYKLPVYRRIVQYKTAYYSFYLPVACALLMSGEKLDNFVDVKNILVEMGTYFQVQDDYLDCFGDPEVIGKIGTDIEDFKCSWLVVQALERANENQMKILSENYGKKDPACV
;
A
#
# COMPACT_ATOMS: atom_id res chain seq x y z
N GLN A 1 -8.48 -1.83 6.14
CA GLN A 1 -9.60 -1.49 5.23
C GLN A 1 -10.20 -0.11 5.47
N MET A 2 -10.71 0.23 6.67
CA MET A 2 -11.33 1.56 6.90
C MET A 2 -10.42 2.73 6.50
N LEU A 3 -9.16 2.74 6.95
CA LEU A 3 -8.20 3.81 6.65
C LEU A 3 -7.97 4.00 5.15
N ASP A 4 -8.01 2.91 4.38
CA ASP A 4 -7.85 2.92 2.93
C ASP A 4 -9.02 3.67 2.28
N LEU A 5 -10.24 3.22 2.59
CA LEU A 5 -11.48 3.79 2.04
C LEU A 5 -11.67 5.27 2.37
N ILE A 6 -11.38 5.71 3.60
CA ILE A 6 -11.54 7.14 3.96
C ILE A 6 -10.45 8.02 3.32
N THR A 7 -9.29 7.44 2.98
CA THR A 7 -8.18 8.16 2.35
C THR A 7 -8.40 8.29 0.84
N THR A 8 -9.07 7.32 0.23
CA THR A 8 -9.36 7.26 -1.22
C THR A 8 -10.78 7.70 -1.59
N HIS A 9 -11.58 8.19 -0.62
CA HIS A 9 -13.01 8.45 -0.83
C HIS A 9 -13.29 9.52 -1.91
N GLU A 10 -14.26 9.23 -2.77
CA GLU A 10 -14.60 9.93 -4.04
C GLU A 10 -14.99 11.43 -3.93
N GLY A 11 -15.15 12.00 -2.74
CA GLY A 11 -15.68 13.36 -2.57
C GLY A 11 -14.70 14.46 -2.99
N GLU A 12 -13.41 14.31 -2.63
CA GLU A 12 -12.33 15.20 -3.05
C GLU A 12 -11.06 14.36 -3.26
N GLN A 13 -10.75 14.10 -4.53
CA GLN A 13 -9.48 13.52 -4.99
C GLN A 13 -8.34 14.51 -4.67
N ASP A 14 -7.83 14.44 -3.44
CA ASP A 14 -6.79 15.33 -2.92
C ASP A 14 -5.51 14.53 -2.63
N LEU A 15 -4.56 14.60 -3.55
CA LEU A 15 -3.24 13.95 -3.42
C LEU A 15 -2.42 14.48 -2.25
N SER A 16 -2.73 15.65 -1.69
CA SER A 16 -1.99 16.19 -0.54
C SER A 16 -2.17 15.34 0.73
N LYS A 17 -3.22 14.50 0.78
CA LYS A 17 -3.47 13.52 1.83
C LYS A 17 -2.50 12.34 1.76
N TYR A 18 -1.87 12.09 0.61
CA TYR A 18 -1.05 10.91 0.38
C TYR A 18 0.36 11.17 0.90
N LYS A 19 0.60 10.70 2.12
CA LYS A 19 1.87 10.86 2.82
C LYS A 19 2.39 9.51 3.28
N LEU A 20 3.70 9.36 3.36
CA LEU A 20 4.34 8.11 3.78
C LEU A 20 3.83 7.57 5.13
N PRO A 21 3.56 8.41 6.16
CA PRO A 21 2.96 7.91 7.40
C PRO A 21 1.54 7.37 7.25
N VAL A 22 0.75 7.93 6.32
CA VAL A 22 -0.62 7.46 6.02
C VAL A 22 -0.54 6.11 5.32
N TYR A 23 0.28 6.02 4.26
CA TYR A 23 0.55 4.78 3.55
C TYR A 23 1.00 3.66 4.50
N ARG A 24 2.05 3.89 5.29
CA ARG A 24 2.58 2.90 6.25
C ARG A 24 1.48 2.39 7.19
N ARG A 25 0.60 3.29 7.67
CA ARG A 25 -0.51 2.91 8.55
C ARG A 25 -1.55 2.07 7.82
N ILE A 26 -1.92 2.44 6.59
CA ILE A 26 -2.85 1.65 5.77
C ILE A 26 -2.30 0.24 5.60
N VAL A 27 -1.07 0.10 5.10
CA VAL A 27 -0.43 -1.19 4.83
C VAL A 27 -0.28 -2.05 6.09
N GLN A 28 0.21 -1.45 7.17
CA GLN A 28 0.42 -2.14 8.44
C GLN A 28 -0.87 -2.83 8.90
N TYR A 29 -1.99 -2.11 8.91
CA TYR A 29 -3.26 -2.61 9.43
C TYR A 29 -4.11 -3.35 8.40
N LYS A 30 -4.01 -3.01 7.12
CA LYS A 30 -4.77 -3.65 6.05
C LYS A 30 -4.16 -4.99 5.66
N THR A 31 -2.83 -5.09 5.59
CA THR A 31 -2.14 -6.26 5.00
C THR A 31 -1.25 -7.00 6.00
N ALA A 32 -0.34 -6.30 6.67
CA ALA A 32 0.76 -6.96 7.38
C ALA A 32 0.31 -7.90 8.51
N TYR A 33 -0.67 -7.49 9.31
CA TYR A 33 -1.15 -8.32 10.43
C TYR A 33 -1.78 -9.64 9.98
N TYR A 34 -2.71 -9.63 9.03
CA TYR A 34 -3.41 -10.85 8.65
C TYR A 34 -2.58 -11.73 7.70
N SER A 35 -1.71 -11.12 6.89
CA SER A 35 -0.93 -11.84 5.87
C SER A 35 0.34 -12.46 6.43
N PHE A 36 0.99 -11.80 7.40
CA PHE A 36 2.30 -12.24 7.93
C PHE A 36 2.24 -12.61 9.41
N TYR A 37 1.70 -11.75 10.27
CA TYR A 37 1.70 -12.02 11.71
C TYR A 37 0.73 -13.15 12.09
N LEU A 38 -0.51 -13.12 11.60
CA LEU A 38 -1.57 -14.05 12.00
C LEU A 38 -1.20 -15.53 11.74
N PRO A 39 -0.68 -15.93 10.56
CA PRO A 39 -0.30 -17.33 10.33
C PRO A 39 0.75 -17.84 11.33
N VAL A 40 1.75 -17.01 11.64
CA VAL A 40 2.81 -17.37 12.59
C VAL A 40 2.29 -17.37 14.02
N ALA A 41 1.44 -16.40 14.39
CA ALA A 41 0.80 -16.35 15.70
C ALA A 41 -0.07 -17.60 15.94
N CYS A 42 -0.83 -18.05 14.94
CA CYS A 42 -1.58 -19.30 15.01
C CYS A 42 -0.66 -20.50 15.26
N ALA A 43 0.47 -20.61 14.55
CA ALA A 43 1.44 -21.69 14.74
C ALA A 43 2.08 -21.67 16.14
N LEU A 44 2.44 -20.49 16.65
CA LEU A 44 2.96 -20.31 18.01
C LEU A 44 1.94 -20.76 19.06
N LEU A 45 0.69 -20.31 18.94
CA LEU A 45 -0.39 -20.72 19.86
C LEU A 45 -0.63 -22.24 19.82
N MET A 46 -0.65 -22.85 18.63
CA MET A 46 -0.78 -24.31 18.48
C MET A 46 0.38 -25.07 19.09
N SER A 47 1.56 -24.46 19.19
CA SER A 47 2.75 -25.02 19.82
C SER A 47 2.78 -24.82 21.34
N GLY A 48 1.75 -24.19 21.92
CA GLY A 48 1.67 -23.93 23.36
C GLY A 48 2.39 -22.67 23.82
N GLU A 49 2.84 -21.83 22.90
CA GLU A 49 3.55 -20.59 23.21
C GLU A 49 2.62 -19.46 23.66
N LYS A 50 3.17 -18.51 24.43
CA LYS A 50 2.49 -17.25 24.80
C LYS A 50 2.95 -16.12 23.89
N LEU A 51 2.03 -15.51 23.13
CA LEU A 51 2.36 -14.46 22.15
C LEU A 51 3.08 -13.25 22.75
N ASP A 52 2.88 -12.95 24.04
CA ASP A 52 3.58 -11.87 24.75
C ASP A 52 5.10 -12.08 24.80
N ASN A 53 5.58 -13.33 24.67
CA ASN A 53 7.01 -13.65 24.60
C ASN A 53 7.60 -13.41 23.19
N PHE A 54 6.77 -13.15 22.19
CA PHE A 54 7.14 -13.09 20.76
C PHE A 54 6.80 -11.73 20.13
N VAL A 55 6.88 -10.65 20.90
CA VAL A 55 6.65 -9.28 20.40
C VAL A 55 7.63 -8.93 19.27
N ASP A 56 8.89 -9.37 19.35
CA ASP A 56 9.88 -9.11 18.29
C ASP A 56 9.53 -9.84 16.99
N VAL A 57 8.98 -11.06 17.08
CA VAL A 57 8.48 -11.79 15.90
C VAL A 57 7.33 -11.02 15.24
N LYS A 58 6.39 -10.49 16.03
CA LYS A 58 5.33 -9.61 15.51
C LYS A 58 5.92 -8.39 14.79
N ASN A 59 6.90 -7.72 15.39
CA ASN A 59 7.50 -6.51 14.81
C ASN A 59 8.20 -6.82 13.47
N ILE A 60 8.96 -7.91 13.40
CA ILE A 60 9.62 -8.37 12.16
C ILE A 60 8.59 -8.68 11.08
N LEU A 61 7.54 -9.43 11.41
CA LEU A 61 6.51 -9.83 10.45
C LEU A 61 5.68 -8.66 9.96
N VAL A 62 5.42 -7.66 10.82
CA VAL A 62 4.73 -6.44 10.42
C VAL A 62 5.58 -5.60 9.46
N GLU A 63 6.89 -5.47 9.69
CA GLU A 63 7.78 -4.78 8.75
C GLU A 63 7.95 -5.57 7.44
N MET A 64 8.01 -6.91 7.51
CA MET A 64 8.03 -7.77 6.32
C MET A 64 6.75 -7.59 5.49
N GLY A 65 5.59 -7.55 6.12
CA GLY A 65 4.32 -7.27 5.43
C GLY A 65 4.24 -5.85 4.88
N THR A 66 4.91 -4.90 5.51
CA THR A 66 5.03 -3.53 4.98
C THR A 66 5.88 -3.50 3.72
N TYR A 67 7.02 -4.18 3.73
CA TYR A 67 7.88 -4.33 2.55
C TYR A 67 7.15 -5.07 1.42
N PHE A 68 6.45 -6.16 1.73
CA PHE A 68 5.67 -6.93 0.75
C PHE A 68 4.66 -6.05 0.00
N GLN A 69 3.92 -5.18 0.70
CA GLN A 69 2.96 -4.31 0.03
C GLN A 69 3.65 -3.24 -0.84
N VAL A 70 4.83 -2.75 -0.44
CA VAL A 70 5.63 -1.86 -1.32
C VAL A 70 6.02 -2.58 -2.62
N GLN A 71 6.33 -3.88 -2.55
CA GLN A 71 6.61 -4.67 -3.75
C GLN A 71 5.34 -4.86 -4.61
N ASP A 72 4.20 -5.18 -3.99
CA ASP A 72 2.91 -5.32 -4.69
C ASP A 72 2.54 -4.03 -5.44
N ASP A 73 2.63 -2.88 -4.77
CA ASP A 73 2.38 -1.56 -5.36
C ASP A 73 3.34 -1.23 -6.53
N TYR A 74 4.62 -1.62 -6.42
CA TYR A 74 5.58 -1.47 -7.52
C TYR A 74 5.22 -2.36 -8.71
N LEU A 75 4.89 -3.62 -8.43
CA LEU A 75 4.55 -4.62 -9.44
C LEU A 75 3.23 -4.31 -10.13
N ASP A 76 2.28 -3.65 -9.46
CA ASP A 76 1.03 -3.20 -10.08
C ASP A 76 1.30 -2.26 -11.27
N CYS A 77 2.26 -1.34 -11.14
CA CYS A 77 2.57 -0.36 -12.18
C CYS A 77 3.64 -0.84 -13.20
N PHE A 78 4.70 -1.51 -12.73
CA PHE A 78 5.87 -1.82 -13.55
C PHE A 78 6.06 -3.29 -13.86
N GLY A 79 5.26 -4.15 -13.27
CA GLY A 79 5.42 -5.57 -13.45
C GLY A 79 4.77 -6.06 -14.75
N ASP A 80 5.31 -7.16 -15.28
CA ASP A 80 4.80 -7.78 -16.50
C ASP A 80 3.43 -8.44 -16.24
N PRO A 81 2.35 -8.03 -16.92
CA PRO A 81 1.02 -8.62 -16.75
C PRO A 81 0.99 -10.13 -17.00
N GLU A 82 1.84 -10.67 -17.87
CA GLU A 82 1.91 -12.11 -18.14
C GLU A 82 2.50 -12.89 -16.95
N VAL A 83 3.41 -12.26 -16.20
CA VAL A 83 4.04 -12.85 -15.02
C VAL A 83 3.17 -12.69 -13.78
N ILE A 84 2.54 -11.52 -13.62
CA ILE A 84 1.73 -11.17 -12.43
C ILE A 84 0.32 -11.74 -12.54
N GLY A 85 -0.18 -11.96 -13.76
CA GLY A 85 -1.52 -12.51 -14.02
C GLY A 85 -2.65 -11.49 -13.84
N LYS A 86 -2.32 -10.20 -13.74
CA LYS A 86 -3.28 -9.08 -13.72
C LYS A 86 -2.68 -7.85 -14.40
N ILE A 87 -3.56 -6.98 -14.86
CA ILE A 87 -3.23 -5.60 -15.24
C ILE A 87 -3.41 -4.74 -13.97
N GLY A 88 -2.42 -3.93 -13.63
CA GLY A 88 -2.52 -3.02 -12.50
C GLY A 88 -3.50 -1.88 -12.75
N THR A 89 -4.11 -1.39 -11.68
CA THR A 89 -5.15 -0.36 -11.73
C THR A 89 -4.98 0.70 -10.63
N ASP A 90 -3.86 0.68 -9.89
CA ASP A 90 -3.64 1.56 -8.75
C ASP A 90 -3.76 3.06 -9.10
N ILE A 91 -3.37 3.44 -10.32
CA ILE A 91 -3.44 4.82 -10.80
C ILE A 91 -4.90 5.20 -11.04
N GLU A 92 -5.62 4.41 -11.82
CA GLU A 92 -7.01 4.65 -12.20
C GLU A 92 -7.96 4.61 -11.00
N ASP A 93 -7.69 3.73 -10.04
CA ASP A 93 -8.45 3.57 -8.81
C ASP A 93 -8.15 4.65 -7.76
N PHE A 94 -7.24 5.59 -8.07
CA PHE A 94 -6.79 6.62 -7.14
C PHE A 94 -6.32 5.99 -5.82
N LYS A 95 -5.49 4.94 -5.88
CA LYS A 95 -4.99 4.30 -4.67
C LYS A 95 -3.87 5.11 -4.05
N CYS A 96 -3.81 5.09 -2.72
CA CYS A 96 -2.66 5.56 -1.95
C CYS A 96 -1.52 4.52 -2.04
N SER A 97 -0.98 4.35 -3.25
CA SER A 97 0.13 3.46 -3.57
C SER A 97 1.46 4.05 -3.10
N TRP A 98 2.43 3.21 -2.77
CA TRP A 98 3.78 3.64 -2.42
C TRP A 98 4.41 4.51 -3.52
N LEU A 99 4.16 4.19 -4.80
CA LEU A 99 4.72 4.89 -5.94
C LEU A 99 4.30 6.37 -5.98
N VAL A 100 3.00 6.65 -5.85
CA VAL A 100 2.51 8.03 -5.86
C VAL A 100 3.01 8.81 -4.64
N VAL A 101 3.07 8.17 -3.46
CA VAL A 101 3.62 8.80 -2.26
C VAL A 101 5.09 9.20 -2.44
N GLN A 102 5.92 8.34 -3.04
CA GLN A 102 7.32 8.66 -3.32
C GLN A 102 7.47 9.72 -4.42
N ALA A 103 6.61 9.69 -5.44
CA ALA A 103 6.59 10.68 -6.51
C ALA A 103 6.25 12.07 -5.96
N LEU A 104 5.21 12.18 -5.13
CA LEU A 104 4.80 13.44 -4.49
C LEU A 104 5.90 14.05 -3.62
N GLU A 105 6.71 13.23 -2.95
CA GLU A 105 7.84 13.69 -2.12
C GLU A 105 8.99 14.29 -2.95
N ARG A 106 9.12 13.89 -4.22
CA ARG A 106 10.26 14.25 -5.09
C ARG A 106 9.88 15.19 -6.23
N ALA A 107 8.59 15.29 -6.53
CA ALA A 107 8.08 16.07 -7.65
C ALA A 107 8.34 17.57 -7.46
N ASN A 108 8.75 18.24 -8.54
CA ASN A 108 8.69 19.68 -8.62
C ASN A 108 7.26 20.17 -8.92
N GLU A 109 7.04 21.48 -8.95
CA GLU A 109 5.71 22.08 -9.15
C GLU A 109 5.03 21.62 -10.46
N ASN A 110 5.77 21.50 -11.56
CA ASN A 110 5.23 21.05 -12.83
C ASN A 110 4.83 19.56 -12.78
N GLN A 111 5.67 18.72 -12.18
CA GLN A 111 5.38 17.29 -11.99
C GLN A 111 4.19 17.08 -11.05
N MET A 112 4.09 17.87 -9.99
CA MET A 112 2.96 17.86 -9.06
C MET A 112 1.64 18.19 -9.76
N LYS A 113 1.65 19.18 -10.65
CA LYS A 113 0.50 19.54 -11.47
C LYS A 113 0.07 18.39 -12.37
N ILE A 114 1.03 17.76 -13.08
CA ILE A 114 0.75 16.59 -13.93
C ILE A 114 0.12 15.46 -13.12
N LEU A 115 0.71 15.10 -11.97
CA LEU A 115 0.15 14.07 -11.08
C LEU A 115 -1.28 14.41 -10.65
N SER A 116 -1.54 15.67 -10.27
CA SER A 116 -2.87 16.10 -9.80
C SER A 116 -3.93 16.10 -10.90
N GLU A 117 -3.55 16.34 -12.15
CA GLU A 117 -4.46 16.37 -13.29
C GLU A 117 -4.82 14.96 -13.80
N ASN A 118 -3.91 14.00 -13.64
CA ASN A 118 -4.00 12.68 -14.30
C ASN A 118 -4.26 11.50 -13.36
N TYR A 119 -3.79 11.53 -12.11
CA TYR A 119 -3.94 10.40 -11.19
C TYR A 119 -5.42 10.19 -10.80
N GLY A 120 -5.92 8.96 -10.82
CA GLY A 120 -7.33 8.64 -10.55
C GLY A 120 -8.29 8.87 -11.72
N LYS A 121 -7.76 8.96 -12.95
CA LYS A 121 -8.57 9.03 -14.17
C LYS A 121 -8.59 7.67 -14.85
N LYS A 122 -9.74 7.29 -15.40
CA LYS A 122 -9.91 6.06 -16.19
C LYS A 122 -9.47 6.21 -17.65
N ASP A 123 -9.11 7.42 -18.08
CA ASP A 123 -8.62 7.68 -19.43
C ASP A 123 -7.20 7.11 -19.55
N PRO A 124 -6.93 6.17 -20.49
CA PRO A 124 -5.60 5.62 -20.69
C PRO A 124 -4.53 6.67 -21.04
N ALA A 125 -4.91 7.85 -21.54
CA ALA A 125 -3.95 8.94 -21.78
C ALA A 125 -3.41 9.60 -20.49
N CYS A 126 -4.05 9.33 -19.35
CA CYS A 126 -3.67 9.83 -18.03
C CYS A 126 -2.83 8.83 -17.21
N VAL A 127 -2.66 7.59 -17.70
CA VAL A 127 -2.01 6.48 -16.99
C VAL A 127 -0.59 6.27 -17.50
#